data_AF-A0AAV3PAJ3-F1
#
_entry.id   AF-A0AAV3PAJ3-F1
#
_cell.length_a   1.000
_cell.length_b   1.000
_cell.length_c   1.000
_cell.angle_alpha   90.00
_cell.angle_beta   90.00
_cell.angle_gamma   90.00
#
_symmetry.space_group_name_H-M   'P 1'
#
loop_
_entity.id
_entity.type
_entity.pdbx_description
1 polymer ?
#
loop_
_entity_poly.entity_id
_entity_poly.type
_entity_poly.pdbx_seq_one_letter_code
_entity_poly.pdbx_strand_id
1 'polypeptide(L)'
;MVATTRFFYDAYSKCVNGSIFDGLKMDMVSFAMKLLFSNSPDEQLIGARILRTFATRPQFSEDTLQKIGITISVMDRLVEMLNWKDFQDEEIRLSASEILSFLAGKKQNALRFAGIPGTMESISSLLHN
;
A
#
# COMPACT_ATOMS: atom_id res chain seq x y z
N MET A 1 11.03 5.85 13.36
CA MET A 1 11.09 7.33 13.46
C MET A 1 11.12 8.00 12.07
N VAL A 2 11.96 7.53 11.14
CA VAL A 2 12.08 8.07 9.77
C VAL A 2 10.72 8.25 9.05
N ALA A 3 9.86 7.23 9.06
CA ALA A 3 8.54 7.28 8.43
C ALA A 3 7.64 8.41 8.97
N THR A 4 7.57 8.56 10.29
CA THR A 4 6.80 9.60 10.97
C THR A 4 7.35 10.99 10.67
N THR A 5 8.67 11.15 10.71
CA THR A 5 9.34 12.41 10.36
C THR A 5 9.04 12.79 8.90
N ARG A 6 9.18 11.83 7.97
CA ARG A 6 8.89 12.05 6.55
C ARG A 6 7.43 12.43 6.30
N PHE A 7 6.49 11.78 6.99
CA PHE A 7 5.07 12.14 6.94
C PHE A 7 4.82 13.59 7.32
N PHE A 8 5.36 14.05 8.46
CA PHE A 8 5.19 15.44 8.90
C PHE A 8 5.85 16.44 7.95
N TYR A 9 7.04 16.12 7.40
CA TYR A 9 7.66 16.97 6.39
C TYR A 9 6.84 17.08 5.10
N ASP A 10 6.29 15.97 4.58
CA ASP A 10 5.48 16.01 3.36
C ASP A 10 4.15 16.74 3.61
N ALA A 11 3.51 16.53 4.77
CA ALA A 11 2.30 17.27 5.16
C ALA A 11 2.57 18.77 5.27
N TYR A 12 3.65 19.17 5.95
CA TYR A 12 4.06 20.58 6.07
C TYR A 12 4.39 21.20 4.72
N SER A 13 5.18 20.50 3.89
CA SER A 13 5.54 20.96 2.54
C SER A 13 4.30 21.19 1.68
N LYS A 14 3.29 20.30 1.75
CA LYS A 14 2.01 20.50 1.05
C LYS A 14 1.23 21.70 1.56
N CYS A 15 1.23 21.97 2.87
CA CYS A 15 0.62 23.19 3.41
C CYS A 15 1.28 24.46 2.88
N VAL A 16 2.62 24.45 2.74
CA VAL A 16 3.39 25.63 2.30
C VAL A 16 3.30 25.85 0.79
N ASN A 17 3.42 24.77 0.01
CA ASN A 17 3.45 24.85 -1.46
C ASN A 17 2.06 24.80 -2.11
N GLY A 18 1.03 24.38 -1.36
CA GLY A 18 -0.36 24.34 -1.77
C GLY A 18 -1.23 25.15 -0.82
N SER A 19 -2.34 24.56 -0.37
CA SER A 19 -3.19 25.11 0.68
C SER A 19 -3.01 24.34 1.99
N ILE A 20 -3.34 24.99 3.11
CA ILE A 20 -3.35 24.32 4.43
C ILE A 20 -4.26 23.07 4.44
N PHE A 21 -5.31 23.07 3.62
CA PHE A 21 -6.21 21.93 3.48
C PHE A 21 -5.55 20.73 2.80
N ASP A 22 -4.55 20.95 1.94
CA ASP A 22 -3.86 19.87 1.23
C ASP A 22 -2.96 19.06 2.17
N GLY A 23 -2.34 19.70 3.17
CA GLY A 23 -1.62 19.00 4.22
C GLY A 23 -2.54 18.41 5.29
N LEU A 24 -3.58 19.16 5.71
CA LEU A 24 -4.55 18.68 6.72
C LEU A 24 -5.35 17.44 6.28
N LYS A 25 -5.63 17.30 4.97
CA LYS A 25 -6.33 16.13 4.42
C LYS A 25 -5.42 14.90 4.27
N MET A 26 -4.11 15.02 4.48
CA MET A 26 -3.18 13.91 4.32
C MET A 26 -3.10 13.06 5.58
N ASP A 27 -3.75 11.91 5.56
CA ASP A 27 -3.57 10.86 6.56
C ASP A 27 -2.41 9.91 6.22
N MET A 28 -1.99 9.13 7.21
CA MET A 28 -0.83 8.25 7.11
C MET A 28 -1.01 7.12 6.08
N VAL A 29 -2.26 6.67 5.84
CA VAL A 29 -2.57 5.67 4.81
C VAL A 29 -2.43 6.29 3.41
N SER A 30 -3.02 7.48 3.19
CA SER A 30 -2.85 8.21 1.91
C SER A 30 -1.39 8.52 1.60
N PHE A 31 -0.63 8.93 2.62
CA PHE A 31 0.81 9.15 2.49
C PHE A 31 1.54 7.87 2.07
N ALA A 32 1.27 6.76 2.75
CA ALA A 32 1.92 5.49 2.44
C ALA A 32 1.55 4.96 1.04
N MET A 33 0.30 5.15 0.61
CA MET A 33 -0.14 4.86 -0.76
C MET A 33 0.68 5.65 -1.78
N LYS A 34 0.91 6.95 -1.56
CA LYS A 34 1.75 7.79 -2.43
C LYS A 34 3.18 7.25 -2.52
N LEU A 35 3.75 6.80 -1.39
CA LEU A 35 5.12 6.29 -1.35
C LEU A 35 5.33 5.01 -2.16
N LEU A 36 4.30 4.16 -2.34
CA LEU A 36 4.39 2.97 -3.20
C LEU A 36 4.74 3.30 -4.67
N PHE A 37 4.41 4.51 -5.12
CA PHE A 37 4.69 5.00 -6.48
C PHE A 37 5.97 5.84 -6.57
N SER A 38 6.74 5.96 -5.48
CA SER A 38 8.04 6.62 -5.54
C SER A 38 9.00 5.84 -6.42
N ASN A 39 10.02 6.52 -6.97
CA ASN A 39 11.15 5.88 -7.64
C ASN A 39 12.25 5.43 -6.67
N SER A 40 12.11 5.73 -5.37
CA SER A 40 13.05 5.32 -4.33
C SER A 40 12.60 4.01 -3.67
N PRO A 41 13.41 2.93 -3.72
CA PRO A 41 13.09 1.67 -3.03
C PRO A 41 12.87 1.86 -1.52
N ASP A 42 13.63 2.75 -0.88
CA ASP A 42 13.46 3.07 0.53
C ASP A 42 12.09 3.70 0.83
N GLU A 43 11.64 4.62 -0.03
CA GLU A 43 10.31 5.23 0.11
C GLU A 43 9.21 4.18 -0.12
N GLN A 44 9.34 3.34 -1.15
CA GLN A 44 8.41 2.25 -1.42
C GLN A 44 8.31 1.28 -0.24
N LEU A 45 9.45 0.91 0.37
CA LEU A 45 9.50 0.06 1.55
C LEU A 45 8.83 0.72 2.77
N ILE A 46 9.04 2.02 2.99
CA ILE A 46 8.35 2.77 4.04
C ILE A 46 6.84 2.72 3.81
N GLY A 47 6.37 2.96 2.58
CA GLY A 47 4.97 2.88 2.20
C GLY A 47 4.38 1.50 2.49
N ALA A 48 5.03 0.45 2.00
CA ALA A 48 4.60 -0.93 2.17
C ALA A 48 4.50 -1.34 3.65
N ARG A 49 5.50 -0.99 4.47
CA ARG A 49 5.50 -1.27 5.91
C ARG A 49 4.37 -0.57 6.67
N ILE A 50 4.10 0.70 6.34
CA ILE A 50 2.99 1.45 6.95
C ILE A 50 1.67 0.77 6.58
N LEU A 51 1.42 0.52 5.29
CA LEU A 51 0.17 -0.09 4.84
C LEU A 51 -0.03 -1.48 5.44
N ARG A 52 1.00 -2.32 5.48
CA ARG A 52 0.95 -3.64 6.13
C ARG A 52 0.56 -3.51 7.60
N THR A 53 1.18 -2.58 8.33
CA THR A 53 0.90 -2.36 9.75
C THR A 53 -0.57 -1.96 9.99
N PHE A 54 -1.11 -1.07 9.15
CA PHE A 54 -2.49 -0.63 9.27
C PHE A 54 -3.49 -1.68 8.80
N ALA A 55 -3.17 -2.43 7.74
CA ALA A 55 -4.00 -3.49 7.18
C ALA A 55 -4.13 -4.72 8.09
N THR A 56 -3.09 -5.03 8.87
CA THR A 56 -3.04 -6.23 9.72
C THR A 56 -3.53 -5.98 11.15
N ARG A 57 -3.58 -4.73 11.61
CA ARG A 57 -4.03 -4.39 12.97
C ARG A 57 -5.56 -4.26 13.03
N PRO A 58 -6.26 -5.02 13.91
CA PRO A 58 -7.72 -5.02 13.96
C PRO A 58 -8.37 -3.65 14.16
N GLN A 59 -7.67 -2.73 14.85
CA GLN A 59 -8.15 -1.38 15.14
C GLN A 59 -8.23 -0.47 13.90
N PHE A 60 -7.44 -0.77 12.86
CA PHE A 60 -7.28 0.10 11.68
C PHE A 60 -7.55 -0.63 10.37
N SER A 61 -7.57 -1.97 10.39
CA SER A 61 -7.64 -2.81 9.21
C SER A 61 -8.91 -2.54 8.41
N GLU A 62 -10.03 -2.23 9.09
CA GLU A 62 -11.30 -2.08 8.40
C GLU A 62 -11.25 -0.93 7.38
N ASP A 63 -11.00 0.28 7.87
CA ASP A 63 -10.92 1.52 7.09
C ASP A 63 -9.76 1.47 6.10
N THR A 64 -8.61 0.93 6.52
CA THR A 64 -7.41 0.86 5.67
C THR A 64 -7.67 -0.02 4.45
N LEU A 65 -8.21 -1.22 4.65
CA LEU A 65 -8.49 -2.16 3.56
C LEU A 65 -9.63 -1.66 2.67
N GLN A 66 -10.61 -0.94 3.22
CA GLN A 66 -11.64 -0.31 2.39
C GLN A 66 -11.03 0.77 1.49
N LYS A 67 -10.19 1.63 2.05
CA LYS A 67 -9.51 2.71 1.30
C LYS A 67 -8.58 2.17 0.21
N ILE A 68 -7.82 1.12 0.51
CA ILE A 68 -6.99 0.43 -0.49
C ILE A 68 -7.89 -0.20 -1.57
N GLY A 69 -8.94 -0.94 -1.17
CA GLY A 69 -9.83 -1.66 -2.10
C GLY A 69 -10.68 -0.78 -3.02
N ILE A 70 -10.86 0.51 -2.72
CA ILE A 70 -11.49 1.47 -3.64
C ILE A 70 -10.49 2.21 -4.54
N THR A 71 -9.19 2.11 -4.24
CA THR A 71 -8.12 2.80 -4.97
C THR A 71 -7.44 1.83 -5.93
N ILE A 72 -8.00 1.68 -7.14
CA ILE A 72 -7.57 0.68 -8.14
C ILE A 72 -6.06 0.76 -8.42
N SER A 73 -5.52 1.97 -8.59
CA SER A 73 -4.09 2.13 -8.87
C SER A 73 -3.18 1.56 -7.77
N VAL A 74 -3.59 1.66 -6.50
CA VAL A 74 -2.85 1.08 -5.37
C VAL A 74 -2.94 -0.44 -5.40
N MET A 75 -4.11 -0.99 -5.73
CA MET A 75 -4.29 -2.43 -5.89
C MET A 75 -3.37 -2.99 -6.99
N ASP A 76 -3.39 -2.36 -8.17
CA ASP A 76 -2.53 -2.74 -9.31
C ASP A 76 -1.06 -2.68 -8.93
N ARG A 77 -0.65 -1.61 -8.22
CA ARG A 77 0.73 -1.45 -7.75
C ARG A 77 1.15 -2.54 -6.76
N LEU A 78 0.26 -2.93 -5.84
CA LEU A 78 0.53 -4.02 -4.90
C LEU A 78 0.66 -5.38 -5.63
N VAL A 79 -0.16 -5.62 -6.65
CA VAL A 79 -0.05 -6.83 -7.49
C VAL A 79 1.24 -6.80 -8.31
N GLU A 80 1.65 -5.65 -8.84
CA GLU A 80 2.93 -5.47 -9.52
C GLU A 80 4.10 -5.79 -8.57
N MET A 81 4.07 -5.30 -7.32
CA MET A 81 5.08 -5.56 -6.29
C MET A 81 5.22 -7.05 -5.92
N LEU A 82 4.20 -7.88 -6.15
CA LEU A 82 4.35 -9.34 -5.99
C LEU A 82 5.33 -9.94 -7.00
N ASN A 83 5.44 -9.31 -8.17
CA ASN A 83 6.27 -9.79 -9.27
C ASN A 83 7.71 -9.28 -9.22
N TRP A 84 8.06 -8.44 -8.23
CA TRP A 84 9.43 -7.96 -8.04
C TRP A 84 10.32 -9.08 -7.54
N LYS A 85 11.46 -9.31 -8.21
CA LYS A 85 12.32 -10.48 -7.99
C LYS A 85 13.66 -10.16 -7.35
N ASP A 86 14.00 -8.90 -7.21
CA ASP A 86 15.27 -8.52 -6.61
C ASP A 86 15.27 -8.87 -5.11
N PHE A 87 16.45 -9.22 -4.60
CA PHE A 87 16.63 -9.62 -3.20
C PHE A 87 16.23 -8.48 -2.24
N GLN A 88 16.52 -7.24 -2.62
CA GLN A 88 16.19 -6.06 -1.81
C GLN A 88 14.69 -5.81 -1.69
N ASP A 89 13.88 -6.38 -2.59
CA ASP A 89 12.43 -6.20 -2.63
C ASP A 89 11.68 -7.28 -1.84
N GLU A 90 12.38 -8.23 -1.22
CA GLU A 90 11.75 -9.35 -0.50
C GLU A 90 10.75 -8.87 0.55
N GLU A 91 11.10 -7.84 1.32
CA GLU A 91 10.20 -7.31 2.35
C GLU A 91 9.02 -6.52 1.75
N ILE A 92 9.23 -5.84 0.61
CA ILE A 92 8.15 -5.16 -0.11
C ILE A 92 7.17 -6.20 -0.65
N ARG A 93 7.68 -7.26 -1.28
CA ARG A 93 6.90 -8.38 -1.80
C ARG A 93 6.11 -9.08 -0.69
N LEU A 94 6.75 -9.36 0.44
CA LEU A 94 6.08 -9.90 1.63
C LEU A 94 4.95 -8.97 2.09
N SER A 95 5.25 -7.67 2.22
CA SER A 95 4.26 -6.69 2.68
C SER A 95 3.07 -6.59 1.74
N ALA A 96 3.30 -6.59 0.43
CA ALA A 96 2.25 -6.61 -0.58
C ALA A 96 1.40 -7.88 -0.47
N SER A 97 2.04 -9.04 -0.31
CA SER A 97 1.33 -10.33 -0.19
C SER A 97 0.40 -10.39 1.02
N GLU A 98 0.84 -9.85 2.17
CA GLU A 98 0.01 -9.76 3.37
C GLU A 98 -1.15 -8.79 3.18
N ILE A 99 -0.91 -7.60 2.63
CA ILE A 99 -1.99 -6.63 2.39
C ILE A 99 -3.06 -7.24 1.47
N LEU A 100 -2.63 -7.90 0.38
CA LEU A 100 -3.53 -8.53 -0.59
C LEU A 100 -4.28 -9.72 0.00
N SER A 101 -3.67 -10.52 0.89
CA SER A 101 -4.37 -11.62 1.56
C SER A 101 -5.48 -11.13 2.48
N PHE A 102 -5.23 -10.05 3.25
CA PHE A 102 -6.25 -9.41 4.08
C PHE A 102 -7.36 -8.75 3.24
N LEU A 103 -7.02 -8.20 2.06
CA LEU A 103 -8.01 -7.66 1.12
C LEU A 103 -8.90 -8.77 0.54
N ALA A 104 -8.32 -9.91 0.14
CA ALA A 104 -9.05 -11.04 -0.38
C ALA A 104 -10.02 -11.65 0.66
N GLY A 105 -9.64 -11.62 1.95
CA GLY A 105 -10.51 -12.05 3.05
C GLY A 105 -11.75 -11.19 3.27
N LYS A 106 -11.80 -9.96 2.73
CA LYS A 106 -12.97 -9.09 2.81
C LYS A 106 -13.94 -9.34 1.66
N LYS A 107 -15.14 -9.85 1.97
CA LYS A 107 -16.21 -10.22 1.02
C LYS A 107 -16.55 -9.14 -0.03
N GLN A 108 -16.51 -7.86 0.33
CA GLN A 108 -16.78 -6.74 -0.59
C GLN A 108 -15.60 -6.41 -1.52
N ASN A 109 -14.37 -6.75 -1.12
CA ASN A 109 -13.15 -6.52 -1.89
C ASN A 109 -12.78 -7.74 -2.76
N ALA A 110 -13.18 -8.95 -2.36
CA ALA A 110 -12.90 -10.19 -3.09
C ALA A 110 -13.39 -10.16 -4.56
N LEU A 111 -14.55 -9.57 -4.82
CA LEU A 111 -15.09 -9.44 -6.19
C LEU A 111 -14.31 -8.42 -7.05
N ARG A 112 -13.80 -7.35 -6.44
CA ARG A 112 -12.95 -6.37 -7.15
C ARG A 112 -11.56 -6.93 -7.40
N PHE A 113 -11.04 -7.67 -6.42
CA PHE A 113 -9.74 -8.33 -6.46
C PHE A 113 -9.65 -9.36 -7.59
N ALA A 114 -10.68 -10.21 -7.74
CA ALA A 114 -10.76 -11.16 -8.85
C ALA A 114 -10.93 -10.51 -10.24
N GLY A 115 -11.35 -9.23 -10.28
CA GLY A 115 -11.56 -8.49 -11.52
C GLY A 115 -10.30 -7.79 -12.06
N ILE A 116 -9.19 -7.75 -11.30
CA ILE A 116 -7.93 -7.15 -11.74
C ILE A 116 -7.15 -8.16 -12.59
N PRO A 117 -6.90 -7.89 -13.89
CA PRO A 117 -6.16 -8.78 -14.76
C PRO A 117 -4.77 -9.12 -14.19
N GLY A 118 -4.35 -10.39 -14.28
CA GLY A 118 -3.03 -10.82 -13.80
C GLY A 118 -2.95 -11.12 -12.30
N THR A 119 -4.00 -10.83 -11.52
CA THR A 119 -4.01 -11.06 -10.07
C THR A 119 -3.99 -12.54 -9.72
N MET A 120 -4.84 -13.34 -10.38
CA MET A 120 -4.91 -14.78 -10.11
C MET A 120 -3.63 -15.50 -10.52
N GLU A 121 -3.01 -15.07 -11.62
CA GLU A 121 -1.72 -15.58 -12.10
C GLU A 121 -0.60 -15.23 -11.13
N SER A 122 -0.54 -13.97 -10.65
CA SER A 122 0.47 -13.53 -9.68
C SER A 122 0.35 -14.31 -8.37
N ILE A 123 -0.87 -14.51 -7.86
CA ILE A 123 -1.10 -15.30 -6.63
C ILE A 123 -0.74 -16.78 -6.86
N SER A 124 -1.16 -17.36 -7.97
CA SER A 124 -0.84 -18.75 -8.32
C SER A 124 0.68 -18.95 -8.39
N SER A 125 1.43 -17.98 -8.89
CA SER A 125 2.90 -18.04 -8.96
C SER A 125 3.57 -18.11 -7.58
N LEU A 126 2.93 -17.58 -6.53
CA LEU A 126 3.44 -17.67 -5.16
C LEU A 126 3.24 -19.06 -4.54
N LEU A 127 2.32 -19.88 -5.07
CA LEU A 127 2.05 -21.24 -4.58
C LEU A 127 2.95 -22.31 -5.23
N HIS A 128 3.54 -21.99 -6.38
CA HIS A 128 4.37 -22.92 -7.16
C HIS A 128 5.88 -22.65 -7.02
N ASN A 129 6.28 -21.82 -6.04
CA ASN A 129 7.68 -21.61 -5.65
C ASN A 129 7.99 -22.28 -4.32
#